data_AF-A0A090LNC8-F1
#
_entry.id   AF-A0A090LNC8-F1
#
_cell.length_a   1.000
_cell.length_b   1.000
_cell.length_c   1.000
_cell.angle_alpha   90.00
_cell.angle_beta   90.00
_cell.angle_gamma   90.00
#
_symmetry.space_group_name_H-M   'P 1'
#
loop_
_entity.id
_entity.type
_entity.pdbx_description
1 polymer ?
#
loop_
_entity_poly.entity_id
_entity_poly.type
_entity_poly.pdbx_seq_one_letter_code
_entity_poly.pdbx_strand_id
1 'polypeptide(L)'
;MIIDTNGFSYINGELITFYEINDNCTDNEYIYVTFLFNMLTYGQYNGCLNMGKKIINNAIISRFDITNVFENIYDGDAKVFDIQKICMYEKNIKIVKESLTGNMTIYLFCSNNKITNIKNQPLVKSPSQSKETIKCCSSNANLLCKEGSCGMYQRIIFDRKKNITFKVKKVMCTHHLIGFLYLESQKYGIHFRTMYIFLILLTKFSIILLINCNCFTFQNYYLLGNLTIKNNSEIDCKDEKEDCVYISLNIPDFAIGNFHSCSSDISNILTKIFNRRLDILELFYKAKDNKTNLFQANYFCKNFNNIIWKGDSLSGEVKLYTYCHSQNVIFNETNIVKYVPPNSSAVPVLCYSNYDNEKIYNCSEGYCSMFQISYITDPGEYQQKISKLTCPFEMYNFLKDLSDDNLLYSTIKKNFYNIGKYCSSMDQFSMLVINGTLSYYYYIKCFNPLIYDNYITPEIPIINASKINSINHCKGNTKIANNNTNQNPLLLYIIFLKILKDYITN
;
A
#
# COMPACT_ATOMS: atom_id res chain seq x y z
N MET A 1 -33.01 19.10 4.49
CA MET A 1 -33.56 19.27 3.13
C MET A 1 -32.60 18.57 2.17
N ILE A 2 -32.85 17.30 1.84
CA ILE A 2 -32.07 16.57 0.83
C ILE A 2 -32.66 17.03 -0.50
N ILE A 3 -31.92 17.85 -1.24
CA ILE A 3 -32.37 18.31 -2.57
C ILE A 3 -32.38 17.07 -3.46
N ASP A 4 -33.57 16.73 -3.95
CA ASP A 4 -33.81 15.65 -4.91
C ASP A 4 -33.28 16.10 -6.29
N THR A 5 -31.95 16.10 -6.43
CA THR A 5 -31.30 16.52 -7.67
C THR A 5 -31.35 15.37 -8.68
N ASN A 6 -32.43 15.31 -9.43
CA ASN A 6 -32.51 14.50 -10.64
C ASN A 6 -31.52 15.04 -11.68
N GLY A 7 -30.49 14.26 -12.00
CA GLY A 7 -29.62 14.46 -13.17
C GLY A 7 -28.50 15.49 -13.02
N PHE A 8 -27.35 15.05 -12.50
CA PHE A 8 -26.11 15.82 -12.61
C PHE A 8 -24.95 14.92 -13.04
N SER A 9 -23.99 15.53 -13.73
CA SER A 9 -22.68 14.92 -13.92
C SER A 9 -21.59 15.96 -13.66
N TYR A 10 -20.60 15.59 -12.88
CA TYR A 10 -19.34 16.31 -12.82
C TYR A 10 -18.41 15.68 -13.86
N ILE A 11 -18.09 16.40 -14.95
CA ILE A 11 -17.23 15.90 -16.02
C ILE A 11 -16.04 16.86 -16.17
N ASN A 12 -14.83 16.38 -15.91
CA ASN A 12 -13.58 17.14 -16.02
C ASN A 12 -13.65 18.54 -15.37
N GLY A 13 -14.24 18.64 -14.18
CA GLY A 13 -14.33 19.91 -13.47
C GLY A 13 -15.65 20.66 -13.57
N GLU A 14 -16.45 20.33 -14.59
CA GLU A 14 -17.68 21.05 -14.90
C GLU A 14 -18.88 20.29 -14.33
N LEU A 15 -19.66 20.99 -13.52
CA LEU A 15 -20.99 20.55 -13.16
C LEU A 15 -21.90 20.76 -14.37
N ILE A 16 -22.30 19.67 -15.00
CA ILE A 16 -23.30 19.66 -16.06
C ILE A 16 -24.60 19.19 -15.42
N THR A 17 -25.56 20.10 -15.36
CA THR A 17 -26.91 19.86 -14.87
C THR A 17 -27.84 19.61 -16.04
N PHE A 18 -28.60 18.53 -15.99
CA PHE A 18 -29.55 18.17 -17.04
C PHE A 18 -30.95 18.56 -16.61
N TYR A 19 -31.26 19.86 -16.69
CA TYR A 19 -32.53 20.41 -16.20
C TYR A 19 -33.74 20.15 -17.11
N GLU A 20 -33.54 19.63 -18.32
CA GLU A 20 -34.62 19.29 -19.24
C GLU A 20 -34.87 17.77 -19.23
N ILE A 21 -35.36 17.26 -18.11
CA ILE A 21 -35.95 15.91 -18.08
C ILE A 21 -37.37 16.08 -18.58
N ASN A 22 -37.54 16.08 -19.91
CA ASN A 22 -38.85 15.79 -20.47
C ASN A 22 -39.16 14.34 -20.06
N ASP A 23 -40.10 14.17 -19.12
CA ASP A 23 -40.43 12.86 -18.52
C ASP A 23 -40.98 11.85 -19.54
N ASN A 24 -41.28 12.30 -20.76
CA ASN A 24 -41.73 11.48 -21.88
C ASN A 24 -40.55 11.13 -22.80
N CYS A 25 -39.94 9.98 -22.59
CA CYS A 25 -38.96 9.42 -23.51
C CYS A 25 -39.66 8.90 -24.78
N THR A 26 -39.27 9.40 -25.95
CA THR A 26 -39.88 9.04 -27.25
C THR A 26 -39.88 7.55 -27.53
N ASP A 27 -38.88 6.83 -27.02
CA ASP A 27 -38.63 5.43 -27.35
C ASP A 27 -39.07 4.47 -26.23
N ASN A 28 -39.70 4.97 -25.16
CA ASN A 28 -40.02 4.22 -23.93
C ASN A 28 -38.82 3.53 -23.25
N GLU A 29 -37.59 3.87 -23.60
CA GLU A 29 -36.37 3.31 -23.00
C GLU A 29 -35.77 4.27 -21.96
N TYR A 30 -35.55 3.74 -20.76
CA TYR A 30 -35.01 4.44 -19.61
C TYR A 30 -33.67 3.85 -19.20
N ILE A 31 -32.80 4.71 -18.68
CA ILE A 31 -31.52 4.35 -18.10
C ILE A 31 -31.32 5.05 -16.76
N TYR A 32 -30.87 4.27 -15.79
CA TYR A 32 -30.26 4.76 -14.58
C TYR A 32 -28.78 4.41 -14.64
N VAL A 33 -27.92 5.41 -14.56
CA VAL A 33 -26.47 5.22 -14.55
C VAL A 33 -25.85 6.00 -13.40
N THR A 34 -24.97 5.34 -12.67
CA THR A 34 -24.05 5.97 -11.72
C THR A 34 -22.63 5.63 -12.14
N PHE A 35 -21.81 6.64 -12.41
CA PHE A 35 -20.40 6.44 -12.75
C PHE A 35 -19.49 7.15 -11.76
N LEU A 36 -18.40 6.47 -11.43
CA LEU A 36 -17.38 6.89 -10.47
C LEU A 36 -16.02 6.69 -11.15
N PHE A 37 -15.54 7.71 -11.84
CA PHE A 37 -14.18 7.74 -12.40
C PHE A 37 -13.34 8.60 -11.48
N ASN A 38 -12.31 8.00 -10.90
CA ASN A 38 -11.56 8.61 -9.82
C ASN A 38 -11.07 10.03 -10.17
N MET A 39 -11.17 10.93 -9.20
CA MET A 39 -10.77 12.35 -9.21
C MET A 39 -11.53 13.35 -10.10
N LEU A 40 -11.95 13.01 -11.32
CA LEU A 40 -12.36 14.03 -12.31
C LEU A 40 -13.77 13.88 -12.87
N THR A 41 -14.35 12.68 -12.90
CA THR A 41 -15.62 12.44 -13.58
C THR A 41 -16.52 11.51 -12.78
N TYR A 42 -17.60 12.03 -12.22
CA TYR A 42 -18.57 11.23 -11.49
C TYR A 42 -19.96 11.86 -11.57
N GLY A 43 -20.99 11.03 -11.51
CA GLY A 43 -22.35 11.51 -11.66
C GLY A 43 -23.38 10.41 -11.59
N GLN A 44 -24.63 10.84 -11.54
CA GLN A 44 -25.78 9.96 -11.58
C GLN A 44 -26.84 10.57 -12.50
N TYR A 45 -27.44 9.72 -13.33
CA TYR A 45 -28.50 10.13 -14.25
C TYR A 45 -29.60 9.08 -14.26
N ASN A 46 -30.85 9.55 -14.14
CA ASN A 46 -32.06 8.74 -14.26
C ASN A 46 -32.98 9.41 -15.29
N GLY A 47 -33.21 8.78 -16.43
CA GLY A 47 -34.07 9.36 -17.45
C GLY A 47 -33.99 8.60 -18.78
N CYS A 48 -34.23 9.30 -19.88
CA CYS A 48 -34.28 8.68 -21.21
C CYS A 48 -32.93 8.09 -21.64
N LEU A 49 -32.98 6.91 -22.26
CA LEU A 49 -31.80 6.18 -22.70
C LEU A 49 -30.89 7.03 -23.59
N ASN A 50 -31.44 7.71 -24.61
CA ASN A 50 -30.65 8.51 -25.55
C ASN A 50 -29.82 9.62 -24.87
N MET A 51 -30.39 10.25 -23.85
CA MET A 51 -29.68 11.27 -23.08
C MET A 51 -28.64 10.63 -22.15
N GLY A 52 -28.95 9.51 -21.49
CA GLY A 52 -27.96 8.77 -20.72
C GLY A 52 -26.80 8.26 -21.56
N LYS A 53 -27.04 7.81 -22.80
CA LYS A 53 -26.00 7.46 -23.79
C LYS A 53 -25.07 8.65 -24.03
N LYS A 54 -25.63 9.85 -24.25
CA LYS A 54 -24.85 11.08 -24.45
C LYS A 54 -24.00 11.44 -23.22
N ILE A 55 -24.55 11.30 -22.02
CA ILE A 55 -23.85 11.59 -20.76
C ILE A 55 -22.68 10.63 -20.56
N ILE A 56 -22.91 9.32 -20.72
CA ILE A 56 -21.88 8.30 -20.57
C ILE A 56 -20.79 8.49 -21.64
N ASN A 57 -21.18 8.74 -22.89
CA ASN A 57 -20.24 9.01 -23.97
C ASN A 57 -19.36 10.22 -23.67
N ASN A 58 -19.95 11.34 -23.23
CA ASN A 58 -19.19 12.52 -22.84
C ASN A 58 -18.24 12.18 -21.68
N ALA A 59 -18.71 11.47 -20.66
CA ALA A 59 -17.90 11.07 -19.51
C ALA A 59 -16.69 10.19 -19.92
N ILE A 60 -16.90 9.20 -20.80
CA ILE A 60 -15.83 8.30 -21.23
C ILE A 60 -14.87 9.01 -22.20
N ILE A 61 -15.37 9.67 -23.24
CA ILE A 61 -14.56 10.35 -24.27
C ILE A 61 -13.72 11.47 -23.66
N SER A 62 -14.18 12.08 -22.57
CA SER A 62 -13.43 13.11 -21.84
C SER A 62 -12.08 12.63 -21.29
N ARG A 63 -11.83 11.31 -21.27
CA ARG A 63 -10.63 10.68 -20.72
C ARG A 63 -10.14 9.51 -21.56
N PHE A 64 -9.01 9.71 -22.23
CA PHE A 64 -8.42 8.72 -23.14
C PHE A 64 -8.05 7.39 -22.45
N ASP A 65 -7.64 7.43 -21.18
CA ASP A 65 -7.34 6.23 -20.42
C ASP A 65 -8.58 5.37 -20.10
N ILE A 66 -9.77 5.98 -20.12
CA ILE A 66 -11.05 5.29 -19.94
C ILE A 66 -11.56 4.74 -21.28
N THR A 67 -11.38 5.47 -22.38
CA THR A 67 -11.78 5.01 -23.72
C THR A 67 -11.24 3.62 -24.03
N ASN A 68 -9.96 3.37 -23.74
CA ASN A 68 -9.32 2.08 -24.00
C ASN A 68 -9.81 0.94 -23.11
N VAL A 69 -10.34 1.24 -21.92
CA VAL A 69 -10.95 0.23 -21.05
C VAL A 69 -12.24 -0.34 -21.66
N PHE A 70 -12.89 0.42 -22.52
CA PHE A 70 -14.15 0.09 -23.18
C PHE A 70 -13.99 -0.06 -24.70
N GLU A 71 -12.78 -0.33 -25.20
CA GLU A 71 -12.50 -0.44 -26.63
C GLU A 71 -13.43 -1.46 -27.33
N ASN A 72 -13.75 -2.55 -26.64
CA ASN A 72 -14.64 -3.62 -27.10
C ASN A 72 -16.10 -3.20 -27.30
N ILE A 73 -16.51 -2.03 -26.82
CA ILE A 73 -17.85 -1.45 -27.06
C ILE A 73 -17.77 -0.04 -27.67
N TYR A 74 -16.58 0.41 -28.06
CA TYR A 74 -16.36 1.69 -28.74
C TYR A 74 -16.55 1.53 -30.24
N ASP A 75 -17.44 2.31 -30.83
CA ASP A 75 -17.55 2.44 -32.28
C ASP A 75 -16.54 3.48 -32.75
N GLY A 76 -15.47 3.01 -33.41
CA GLY A 76 -14.39 3.87 -33.91
C GLY A 76 -14.84 4.84 -35.00
N ASP A 77 -15.83 4.46 -35.81
CA ASP A 77 -16.31 5.27 -36.95
C ASP A 77 -17.22 6.39 -36.44
N ALA A 78 -18.15 6.05 -35.54
CA ALA A 78 -19.08 7.01 -34.96
C ALA A 78 -18.49 7.79 -33.77
N LYS A 79 -17.32 7.38 -33.27
CA LYS A 79 -16.63 7.91 -32.08
C LYS A 79 -17.52 7.92 -30.83
N VAL A 80 -18.39 6.92 -30.68
CA VAL A 80 -19.33 6.80 -29.56
C VAL A 80 -19.30 5.38 -29.00
N PHE A 81 -19.62 5.23 -27.72
CA PHE A 81 -19.80 3.91 -27.12
C PHE A 81 -21.20 3.39 -27.42
N ASP A 82 -21.25 2.14 -27.84
CA ASP A 82 -22.48 1.40 -28.07
C ASP A 82 -23.04 0.90 -26.72
N ILE A 83 -23.57 1.84 -25.94
CA ILE A 83 -24.21 1.56 -24.65
C ILE A 83 -25.42 0.63 -24.81
N GLN A 84 -26.00 0.57 -26.02
CA GLN A 84 -27.12 -0.32 -26.29
C GLN A 84 -26.70 -1.79 -26.20
N LYS A 85 -25.48 -2.15 -26.62
CA LYS A 85 -24.90 -3.47 -26.34
C LYS A 85 -24.87 -3.77 -24.84
N ILE A 86 -24.49 -2.80 -24.00
CA ILE A 86 -24.49 -3.01 -22.54
C ILE A 86 -25.92 -3.22 -22.02
N CYS A 87 -26.88 -2.41 -22.48
CA CYS A 87 -28.27 -2.49 -22.06
C CYS A 87 -29.02 -3.75 -22.55
N MET A 88 -28.66 -4.30 -23.72
CA MET A 88 -29.37 -5.43 -24.33
C MET A 88 -29.08 -6.77 -23.64
N TYR A 89 -27.87 -6.94 -23.10
CA TYR A 89 -27.45 -8.24 -22.57
C TYR A 89 -27.70 -8.42 -21.06
N GLU A 90 -27.76 -7.34 -20.27
CA GLU A 90 -27.77 -7.47 -18.81
C GLU A 90 -28.62 -6.37 -18.13
N LYS A 91 -29.59 -6.78 -17.30
CA LYS A 91 -30.35 -5.86 -16.43
C LYS A 91 -29.60 -5.69 -15.11
N ASN A 92 -29.16 -4.46 -14.79
CA ASN A 92 -28.49 -4.07 -13.55
C ASN A 92 -27.04 -4.58 -13.38
N ILE A 93 -26.10 -3.89 -14.03
CA ILE A 93 -24.68 -4.26 -14.05
C ILE A 93 -23.88 -3.33 -13.14
N LYS A 94 -22.90 -3.90 -12.44
CA LYS A 94 -21.78 -3.17 -11.86
C LYS A 94 -20.51 -3.51 -12.63
N ILE A 95 -20.02 -2.56 -13.42
CA ILE A 95 -18.76 -2.68 -14.16
C ILE A 95 -17.66 -2.04 -13.33
N VAL A 96 -16.69 -2.84 -12.88
CA VAL A 96 -15.46 -2.35 -12.23
C VAL A 96 -14.28 -2.62 -13.16
N LYS A 97 -13.52 -1.57 -13.46
CA LYS A 97 -12.30 -1.65 -14.27
C LYS A 97 -11.21 -0.80 -13.65
N GLU A 98 -9.97 -1.04 -14.06
CA GLU A 98 -8.81 -0.27 -13.61
C GLU A 98 -8.43 0.75 -14.70
N SER A 99 -8.20 2.01 -14.31
CA SER A 99 -7.64 3.06 -15.16
C SER A 99 -6.36 3.62 -14.54
N LEU A 100 -5.70 4.58 -15.20
CA LEU A 100 -4.48 5.21 -14.66
C LEU A 100 -4.70 5.91 -13.32
N THR A 101 -5.94 6.32 -13.03
CA THR A 101 -6.30 6.98 -11.76
C THR A 101 -6.84 6.00 -10.72
N GLY A 102 -6.73 4.69 -10.94
CA GLY A 102 -7.24 3.64 -10.07
C GLY A 102 -8.58 3.08 -10.54
N ASN A 103 -9.32 2.46 -9.62
CA ASN A 103 -10.57 1.78 -9.96
C ASN A 103 -11.64 2.75 -10.43
N MET A 104 -12.26 2.41 -11.55
CA MET A 104 -13.41 3.08 -12.09
C MET A 104 -14.62 2.14 -11.99
N THR A 105 -15.77 2.70 -11.62
CA THR A 105 -16.99 1.91 -11.47
C THR A 105 -18.13 2.56 -12.24
N ILE A 106 -18.86 1.77 -13.04
CA ILE A 106 -20.12 2.16 -13.66
C ILE A 106 -21.18 1.20 -13.16
N TYR A 107 -22.24 1.74 -12.59
CA TYR A 107 -23.47 1.02 -12.36
C TYR A 107 -24.48 1.43 -13.41
N LEU A 108 -25.09 0.46 -14.08
CA LEU A 108 -25.96 0.72 -15.21
C LEU A 108 -27.20 -0.17 -15.14
N PHE A 109 -28.37 0.45 -15.28
CA PHE A 109 -29.66 -0.19 -15.27
C PHE A 109 -30.48 0.35 -16.44
N CYS A 110 -30.87 -0.51 -17.38
CA CYS A 110 -31.72 -0.14 -18.51
C CYS A 110 -33.08 -0.83 -18.39
N SER A 111 -34.15 -0.14 -18.78
CA SER A 111 -35.52 -0.62 -18.61
C SER A 111 -36.46 0.01 -19.64
N ASN A 112 -37.46 -0.74 -20.08
CA ASN A 112 -38.56 -0.23 -20.92
C ASN A 112 -39.63 0.52 -20.11
N ASN A 113 -39.47 0.57 -18.79
CA ASN A 113 -40.31 1.30 -17.85
C ASN A 113 -39.45 2.28 -17.04
N LYS A 114 -40.04 3.42 -16.63
CA LYS A 114 -39.40 4.40 -15.75
C LYS A 114 -38.83 3.71 -14.50
N ILE A 115 -37.55 3.97 -14.23
CA ILE A 115 -36.81 3.31 -13.15
C ILE A 115 -37.10 4.04 -11.85
N THR A 116 -37.94 3.42 -11.01
CA THR A 116 -38.35 3.98 -9.71
C THR A 116 -37.59 3.37 -8.54
N ASN A 117 -37.10 2.14 -8.66
CA ASN A 117 -36.37 1.45 -7.59
C ASN A 117 -34.84 1.54 -7.80
N ILE A 118 -34.22 2.50 -7.11
CA ILE A 118 -32.77 2.74 -7.14
C ILE A 118 -32.06 2.34 -5.84
N LYS A 119 -32.72 1.54 -4.98
CA LYS A 119 -32.23 1.23 -3.62
C LYS A 119 -30.85 0.54 -3.59
N ASN A 120 -30.48 -0.15 -4.66
CA ASN A 120 -29.24 -0.92 -4.75
C ASN A 120 -28.08 -0.13 -5.38
N GLN A 121 -28.28 1.15 -5.68
CA GLN A 121 -27.32 2.00 -6.37
C GLN A 121 -26.61 2.92 -5.38
N PRO A 122 -25.28 3.11 -5.49
CA PRO A 122 -24.60 4.04 -4.60
C PRO A 122 -25.07 5.46 -4.91
N LEU A 123 -25.49 6.17 -3.86
CA LEU A 123 -25.81 7.58 -3.96
C LEU A 123 -24.49 8.36 -4.05
N VAL A 124 -24.23 8.93 -5.23
CA VAL A 124 -23.11 9.84 -5.43
C VAL A 124 -23.62 11.24 -5.17
N LYS A 125 -22.91 12.04 -4.38
CA LYS A 125 -23.21 13.46 -4.21
C LYS A 125 -22.28 14.28 -5.08
N SER A 126 -22.81 15.07 -6.00
CA SER A 126 -21.98 16.03 -6.74
C SER A 126 -21.67 17.28 -5.93
N PRO A 127 -20.59 17.99 -6.28
CA PRO A 127 -20.35 19.34 -5.80
C PRO A 127 -21.53 20.23 -6.20
N SER A 128 -21.86 21.19 -5.36
CA SER A 128 -22.92 22.17 -5.65
C SER A 128 -22.54 23.17 -6.75
N GLN A 129 -21.26 23.27 -7.11
CA GLN A 129 -20.74 24.21 -8.10
C GLN A 129 -19.58 23.58 -8.90
N SER A 130 -19.42 24.02 -10.15
CA SER A 130 -18.20 23.76 -10.93
C SER A 130 -16.98 24.32 -10.19
N LYS A 131 -15.80 23.71 -10.40
CA LYS A 131 -14.56 24.32 -9.89
C LYS A 131 -14.27 25.61 -10.64
N GLU A 132 -13.61 26.55 -9.95
CA GLU A 132 -13.11 27.76 -10.60
C GLU A 132 -12.13 27.38 -11.71
N THR A 133 -12.30 28.00 -12.88
CA THR A 133 -11.37 27.81 -13.98
C THR A 133 -10.04 28.47 -13.63
N ILE A 134 -8.97 27.69 -13.54
CA ILE A 134 -7.65 28.22 -13.22
C ILE A 134 -6.81 28.44 -14.47
N LYS A 135 -5.93 29.44 -14.41
CA LYS A 135 -4.98 29.74 -15.47
C LYS A 135 -3.63 29.10 -15.17
N CYS A 136 -3.20 28.17 -16.00
CA CYS A 136 -1.91 27.49 -15.87
C CYS A 136 -0.80 28.28 -16.55
N CYS A 137 0.30 28.52 -15.83
CA CYS A 137 1.51 29.12 -16.38
C CYS A 137 2.21 28.15 -17.35
N SER A 138 1.86 28.21 -18.63
CA SER A 138 2.59 27.55 -19.72
C SER A 138 3.39 28.58 -20.52
N SER A 139 4.57 28.20 -21.02
CA SER A 139 5.47 29.09 -21.76
C SER A 139 4.87 29.59 -23.08
N ASN A 140 3.84 28.92 -23.61
CA ASN A 140 3.37 29.13 -24.98
C ASN A 140 1.89 29.56 -25.11
N ALA A 141 1.11 29.60 -24.04
CA ALA A 141 -0.27 30.13 -24.05
C ALA A 141 -0.86 30.22 -22.64
N ASN A 142 -1.86 31.07 -22.47
CA ASN A 142 -2.75 31.09 -21.31
C ASN A 142 -3.64 29.83 -21.34
N LEU A 143 -3.15 28.71 -20.81
CA LEU A 143 -3.95 27.48 -20.68
C LEU A 143 -4.96 27.65 -19.55
N LEU A 144 -6.25 27.56 -19.86
CA LEU A 144 -7.34 27.63 -18.89
C LEU A 144 -7.86 26.22 -18.58
N CYS A 145 -7.83 25.81 -17.32
CA CYS A 145 -8.26 24.48 -16.89
C CYS A 145 -9.49 24.58 -15.99
N LYS A 146 -10.62 24.11 -16.53
CA LYS A 146 -11.94 24.11 -15.90
C LYS A 146 -12.04 23.16 -14.69
N GLU A 147 -11.13 22.21 -14.57
CA GLU A 147 -11.04 21.29 -13.42
C GLU A 147 -10.34 21.85 -12.18
N GLY A 148 -10.00 23.15 -12.20
CA GLY A 148 -9.42 23.84 -11.06
C GLY A 148 -8.01 23.37 -10.68
N SER A 149 -7.33 22.64 -11.57
CA SER A 149 -5.96 22.15 -11.33
C SER A 149 -5.12 22.08 -12.61
N CYS A 150 -3.80 22.29 -12.44
CA CYS A 150 -2.79 22.22 -13.49
C CYS A 150 -1.86 21.05 -13.16
N GLY A 151 -1.55 20.25 -14.18
CA GLY A 151 -0.54 19.20 -14.10
C GLY A 151 0.77 19.62 -14.77
N MET A 152 1.90 19.18 -14.19
CA MET A 152 3.21 19.33 -14.80
C MET A 152 3.85 17.97 -15.02
N TYR A 153 4.24 17.70 -16.27
CA TYR A 153 5.02 16.53 -16.64
C TYR A 153 6.46 16.93 -16.89
N GLN A 154 7.40 16.24 -16.27
CA GLN A 154 8.82 16.38 -16.55
C GLN A 154 9.46 15.01 -16.73
N ARG A 155 10.21 14.83 -17.84
CA ARG A 155 11.05 13.65 -18.05
C ARG A 155 12.45 14.04 -18.45
N ILE A 156 13.39 13.17 -18.08
CA ILE A 156 14.79 13.23 -18.47
C ILE A 156 15.11 11.89 -19.13
N ILE A 157 15.42 11.90 -20.43
CA ILE A 157 15.85 10.71 -21.17
C ILE A 157 17.34 10.83 -21.43
N PHE A 158 18.11 9.86 -20.94
CA PHE A 158 19.53 9.75 -21.24
C PHE A 158 19.73 8.76 -22.39
N ASP A 159 20.13 9.27 -23.56
CA ASP A 159 20.53 8.42 -24.68
C ASP A 159 22.00 8.03 -24.50
N ARG A 160 22.22 6.79 -24.04
CA ARG A 160 23.55 6.24 -23.77
C ARG A 160 24.42 6.16 -25.03
N LYS A 161 23.84 5.99 -26.22
CA LYS A 161 24.60 5.89 -27.48
C LYS A 161 25.10 7.25 -27.94
N LYS A 162 24.28 8.29 -27.71
CA LYS A 162 24.62 9.66 -28.11
C LYS A 162 25.29 10.48 -27.00
N ASN A 163 25.26 9.99 -25.76
CA ASN A 163 25.68 10.71 -24.56
C ASN A 163 24.96 12.07 -24.39
N ILE A 164 23.67 12.12 -24.76
CA ILE A 164 22.85 13.34 -24.70
C ILE A 164 21.69 13.13 -23.72
N THR A 165 21.38 14.18 -22.96
CA THR A 165 20.22 14.22 -22.06
C THR A 165 19.11 15.07 -22.67
N PHE A 166 17.96 14.45 -22.95
CA PHE A 166 16.76 15.14 -23.40
C PHE A 166 15.86 15.46 -22.21
N LYS A 167 15.56 16.74 -21.99
CA LYS A 167 14.61 17.18 -20.96
C LYS A 167 13.33 17.65 -21.64
N VAL A 168 12.21 17.05 -21.29
CA VAL A 168 10.88 17.50 -21.75
C VAL A 168 10.10 17.95 -20.53
N LYS A 169 9.58 19.17 -20.58
CA LYS A 169 8.69 19.75 -19.57
C LYS A 169 7.40 20.19 -20.27
N LYS A 170 6.25 19.76 -19.78
CA LYS A 170 4.93 20.16 -20.27
C LYS A 170 4.03 20.54 -19.10
N VAL A 171 3.26 21.61 -19.27
CA VAL A 171 2.19 22.01 -18.36
C VAL A 171 0.87 21.82 -19.11
N MET A 172 -0.06 21.09 -18.51
CA MET A 172 -1.33 20.71 -19.12
C MET A 172 -2.43 20.76 -18.06
N CYS A 173 -3.70 20.76 -18.48
CA CYS A 173 -4.80 20.45 -17.59
C CYS A 173 -4.65 19.01 -17.08
N THR A 174 -4.98 18.74 -15.83
CA THR A 174 -4.94 17.41 -15.20
C THR A 174 -5.54 16.30 -16.07
N HIS A 175 -6.73 16.46 -16.66
CA HIS A 175 -7.29 15.43 -17.57
C HIS A 175 -6.42 15.22 -18.83
N HIS A 176 -5.90 16.30 -19.42
CA HIS A 176 -4.96 16.22 -20.54
C HIS A 176 -3.64 15.56 -20.15
N LEU A 177 -3.15 15.81 -18.93
CA LEU A 177 -1.94 15.18 -18.41
C LEU A 177 -2.14 13.67 -18.26
N ILE A 178 -3.28 13.22 -17.75
CA ILE A 178 -3.61 11.79 -17.63
C ILE A 178 -3.64 11.13 -19.02
N GLY A 179 -4.34 11.75 -19.98
CA GLY A 179 -4.37 11.25 -21.36
C GLY A 179 -2.98 11.22 -22.00
N PHE A 180 -2.16 12.24 -21.76
CA PHE A 180 -0.78 12.30 -22.23
C PHE A 180 0.09 11.20 -21.61
N LEU A 181 -0.01 10.96 -20.30
CA LEU A 181 0.71 9.89 -19.60
C LEU A 181 0.31 8.51 -20.13
N TYR A 182 -0.98 8.31 -20.43
CA TYR A 182 -1.46 7.09 -21.05
C TYR A 182 -0.82 6.85 -22.42
N LEU A 183 -0.85 7.85 -23.31
CA LEU A 183 -0.23 7.75 -24.63
C LEU A 183 1.27 7.51 -24.54
N GLU A 184 1.95 8.18 -23.61
CA GLU A 184 3.37 7.92 -23.34
C GLU A 184 3.59 6.47 -22.87
N SER A 185 2.78 5.94 -21.94
CA SER A 185 2.92 4.53 -21.53
C SER A 185 2.67 3.55 -22.67
N GLN A 186 1.70 3.81 -23.55
CA GLN A 186 1.41 2.97 -24.71
C GLN A 186 2.55 2.98 -25.72
N LYS A 187 3.16 4.16 -25.95
CA LYS A 187 4.28 4.32 -26.89
C LYS A 187 5.48 3.42 -26.52
N TYR A 188 5.69 3.15 -25.24
CA TYR A 188 6.73 2.22 -24.77
C TYR A 188 6.24 0.78 -24.57
N GLY A 189 4.93 0.57 -24.43
CA GLY A 189 4.31 -0.76 -24.27
C GLY A 189 4.11 -1.55 -25.57
N ILE A 190 4.03 -0.88 -26.73
CA ILE A 190 3.77 -1.55 -28.03
C ILE A 190 4.89 -2.54 -28.42
N HIS A 191 6.13 -2.34 -27.98
CA HIS A 191 7.22 -3.30 -28.20
C HIS A 191 7.10 -4.57 -27.34
N PHE A 192 6.36 -4.54 -26.23
CA PHE A 192 6.15 -5.71 -25.37
C PHE A 192 4.99 -6.59 -25.86
N ARG A 193 3.94 -6.01 -26.46
CA ARG A 193 2.76 -6.77 -26.92
C ARG A 193 3.05 -7.73 -28.08
N THR A 194 3.87 -7.35 -29.05
CA THR A 194 4.25 -8.23 -30.17
C THR A 194 5.16 -9.37 -29.74
N MET A 195 6.03 -9.14 -28.77
CA MET A 195 6.87 -10.19 -28.16
C MET A 195 6.05 -11.17 -27.31
N TYR A 196 5.00 -10.68 -26.64
CA TYR A 196 4.11 -11.48 -25.79
C TYR A 196 3.19 -12.41 -26.59
N ILE A 197 2.68 -11.97 -27.75
CA ILE A 197 1.87 -12.82 -28.65
C ILE A 197 2.72 -13.96 -29.22
N PHE A 198 3.98 -13.70 -29.56
CA PHE A 198 4.92 -14.72 -30.03
C PHE A 198 5.26 -15.74 -28.92
N LEU A 199 5.38 -15.27 -27.68
CA LEU A 199 5.60 -16.12 -26.49
C LEU A 199 4.38 -17.01 -26.17
N ILE A 200 3.15 -16.48 -26.30
CA ILE A 200 1.90 -17.24 -26.09
C ILE A 200 1.74 -18.35 -27.15
N LEU A 201 2.18 -18.10 -28.39
CA LEU A 201 2.16 -19.13 -29.45
C LEU A 201 3.18 -20.24 -29.18
N LEU A 202 4.34 -19.90 -28.60
CA LEU A 202 5.37 -20.87 -28.18
C LEU A 202 4.95 -21.70 -26.96
N THR A 203 4.24 -21.12 -25.99
CA THR A 203 3.78 -21.85 -24.80
C THR A 203 2.64 -22.82 -25.10
N LYS A 204 1.75 -22.51 -26.07
CA LYS A 204 0.70 -23.44 -26.51
C LYS A 204 1.23 -24.73 -27.14
N PHE A 205 2.44 -24.71 -27.72
CA PHE A 205 3.05 -25.90 -28.32
C PHE A 205 3.75 -26.83 -27.31
N SER A 206 3.85 -26.42 -26.03
CA SER A 206 4.58 -27.16 -24.99
C SER A 206 3.66 -27.97 -24.05
N ILE A 207 2.33 -27.92 -24.21
CA ILE A 207 1.34 -28.53 -23.30
C ILE A 207 1.00 -29.98 -23.72
N ILE A 208 2.02 -30.80 -23.98
CA ILE A 208 1.84 -32.26 -24.10
C ILE A 208 2.89 -32.92 -23.22
N LEU A 209 2.59 -32.98 -21.92
CA LEU A 209 2.95 -34.03 -20.96
C LEU A 209 2.47 -33.63 -19.56
N LEU A 210 1.15 -33.52 -19.38
CA LEU A 210 0.52 -33.35 -18.05
C LEU A 210 0.68 -34.65 -17.25
N ILE A 211 1.76 -34.71 -16.48
CA ILE A 211 1.88 -35.63 -15.35
C ILE A 211 1.27 -34.88 -14.17
N ASN A 212 0.24 -35.45 -13.53
CA ASN A 212 -0.32 -34.87 -12.31
C ASN A 212 0.79 -34.76 -11.26
N CYS A 213 1.14 -33.53 -10.92
CA CYS A 213 2.13 -33.21 -9.90
C CYS A 213 1.38 -32.59 -8.72
N ASN A 214 1.44 -33.28 -7.58
CA ASN A 214 0.62 -32.97 -6.42
C ASN A 214 1.51 -32.56 -5.25
N CYS A 215 1.06 -31.56 -4.48
CA CYS A 215 1.61 -31.21 -3.18
C CYS A 215 0.58 -31.48 -2.09
N PHE A 216 1.06 -32.05 -0.99
CA PHE A 216 0.31 -32.04 0.25
C PHE A 216 0.25 -30.63 0.80
N THR A 217 -0.88 -30.25 1.39
CA THR A 217 -1.10 -28.91 1.91
C THR A 217 -1.75 -28.94 3.27
N PHE A 218 -1.29 -28.06 4.14
CA PHE A 218 -1.92 -27.78 5.42
C PHE A 218 -1.49 -26.42 5.92
N GLN A 219 -2.29 -25.85 6.83
CA GLN A 219 -1.96 -24.59 7.50
C GLN A 219 -2.26 -24.74 8.98
N ASN A 220 -1.29 -24.47 9.83
CA ASN A 220 -1.48 -24.40 11.27
C ASN A 220 -0.62 -23.28 11.83
N TYR A 221 -1.14 -22.05 11.79
CA TYR A 221 -0.43 -20.88 12.28
C TYR A 221 -1.35 -19.88 12.97
N TYR A 222 -0.79 -19.22 13.96
CA TYR A 222 -1.38 -18.13 14.72
C TYR A 222 -0.80 -16.82 14.21
N LEU A 223 -1.65 -15.86 13.84
CA LEU A 223 -1.24 -14.54 13.33
C LEU A 223 -2.11 -13.47 13.98
N LEU A 224 -1.49 -12.52 14.69
CA LEU A 224 -2.17 -11.38 15.32
C LEU A 224 -3.41 -11.81 16.13
N GLY A 225 -3.27 -12.84 16.96
CA GLY A 225 -4.39 -13.32 17.77
C GLY A 225 -5.26 -14.40 17.13
N ASN A 226 -5.19 -14.58 15.81
CA ASN A 226 -6.09 -15.47 15.08
C ASN A 226 -5.40 -16.76 14.69
N LEU A 227 -5.95 -17.89 15.14
CA LEU A 227 -5.52 -19.23 14.74
C LEU A 227 -6.14 -19.61 13.39
N THR A 228 -5.30 -20.01 12.44
CA THR A 228 -5.71 -20.56 11.14
C THR A 228 -5.34 -22.03 11.10
N ILE A 229 -6.36 -22.89 11.01
CA ILE A 229 -6.20 -24.34 10.82
C ILE A 229 -6.84 -24.70 9.48
N LYS A 230 -6.07 -25.33 8.60
CA LYS A 230 -6.56 -26.03 7.43
C LYS A 230 -6.04 -27.45 7.46
N ASN A 231 -6.97 -28.39 7.43
CA ASN A 231 -6.65 -29.81 7.40
C ASN A 231 -5.92 -30.17 6.11
N ASN A 232 -5.24 -31.29 6.22
CA ASN A 232 -4.46 -31.91 5.18
C ASN A 232 -5.31 -32.14 3.91
N SER A 233 -4.88 -31.58 2.80
CA SER A 233 -5.46 -31.79 1.47
C SER A 233 -4.36 -31.87 0.43
N GLU A 234 -4.59 -32.69 -0.59
CA GLU A 234 -3.72 -32.76 -1.76
C GLU A 234 -4.23 -31.76 -2.80
N ILE A 235 -3.33 -30.92 -3.33
CA ILE A 235 -3.64 -29.98 -4.40
C ILE A 235 -2.63 -30.10 -5.52
N ASP A 236 -3.09 -29.84 -6.74
CA ASP A 236 -2.24 -29.70 -7.91
C ASP A 236 -1.62 -28.31 -7.91
N CYS A 237 -0.30 -28.22 -8.03
CA CYS A 237 0.35 -26.92 -8.18
C CYS A 237 0.07 -26.32 -9.57
N LYS A 238 0.14 -24.99 -9.67
CA LYS A 238 -0.14 -24.29 -10.94
C LYS A 238 0.90 -24.61 -12.01
N ASP A 239 2.15 -24.78 -11.60
CA ASP A 239 3.26 -25.13 -12.47
C ASP A 239 3.82 -26.50 -12.09
N GLU A 240 4.03 -27.38 -13.08
CA GLU A 240 4.63 -28.73 -12.87
C GLU A 240 6.06 -28.69 -12.31
N LYS A 241 6.73 -27.54 -12.44
CA LYS A 241 8.10 -27.30 -11.95
C LYS A 241 8.13 -26.61 -10.60
N GLU A 242 6.98 -26.40 -9.98
CA GLU A 242 6.89 -25.73 -8.68
C GLU A 242 7.37 -26.65 -7.56
N ASP A 243 8.11 -26.12 -6.59
CA ASP A 243 8.46 -26.88 -5.40
C ASP A 243 7.31 -26.84 -4.38
N CYS A 244 7.11 -27.95 -3.65
CA CYS A 244 6.34 -27.92 -2.41
C CYS A 244 7.24 -27.34 -1.32
N VAL A 245 6.74 -26.33 -0.61
CA VAL A 245 7.50 -25.61 0.41
C VAL A 245 6.81 -25.70 1.75
N TYR A 246 7.55 -26.19 2.74
CA TYR A 246 7.19 -26.18 4.15
C TYR A 246 7.89 -25.02 4.84
N ILE A 247 7.11 -24.23 5.57
CA ILE A 247 7.63 -23.18 6.44
C ILE A 247 7.18 -23.49 7.86
N SER A 248 8.11 -23.37 8.81
CA SER A 248 7.77 -23.16 10.22
C SER A 248 8.42 -21.89 10.71
N LEU A 249 7.64 -21.01 11.33
CA LEU A 249 8.12 -19.71 11.80
C LEU A 249 7.69 -19.43 13.25
N ASN A 250 8.51 -18.64 13.91
CA ASN A 250 8.24 -18.05 15.21
C ASN A 250 8.74 -16.60 15.19
N ILE A 251 7.80 -15.66 15.07
CA ILE A 251 7.99 -14.23 15.25
C ILE A 251 7.31 -13.88 16.58
N PRO A 252 8.08 -13.57 17.64
CA PRO A 252 7.53 -13.30 18.96
C PRO A 252 6.40 -12.27 18.88
N ASP A 253 5.29 -12.57 19.54
CA ASP A 253 4.17 -11.64 19.67
C ASP A 253 3.62 -11.11 18.33
N PHE A 254 3.61 -11.98 17.33
CA PHE A 254 3.09 -11.65 16.01
C PHE A 254 2.58 -12.86 15.26
N ALA A 255 3.45 -13.84 15.03
CA ALA A 255 3.11 -15.02 14.27
C ALA A 255 3.90 -16.25 14.71
N ILE A 256 3.23 -17.38 14.90
CA ILE A 256 3.87 -18.65 15.23
C ILE A 256 3.12 -19.79 14.53
N GLY A 257 3.85 -20.75 13.98
CA GLY A 257 3.23 -21.94 13.42
C GLY A 257 3.99 -22.59 12.27
N ASN A 258 3.26 -23.37 11.50
CA ASN A 258 3.78 -24.06 10.34
C ASN A 258 2.72 -24.23 9.24
N PHE A 259 3.16 -24.30 8.00
CA PHE A 259 2.29 -24.47 6.84
C PHE A 259 3.09 -25.05 5.67
N HIS A 260 2.42 -25.86 4.85
CA HIS A 260 2.99 -26.56 3.69
C HIS A 260 2.06 -26.35 2.51
N SER A 261 2.62 -25.97 1.35
CA SER A 261 1.87 -25.77 0.11
C SER A 261 2.82 -25.64 -1.08
N CYS A 262 2.26 -25.46 -2.28
CA CYS A 262 2.99 -24.99 -3.46
C CYS A 262 3.69 -23.64 -3.16
N SER A 263 4.88 -23.43 -3.73
CA SER A 263 5.73 -22.24 -3.50
C SER A 263 5.01 -20.88 -3.64
N SER A 264 4.04 -20.77 -4.54
CA SER A 264 3.26 -19.58 -4.88
C SER A 264 2.25 -19.26 -3.78
N ASP A 265 1.58 -20.27 -3.25
CA ASP A 265 0.71 -20.12 -2.08
C ASP A 265 1.49 -19.77 -0.83
N ILE A 266 2.67 -20.40 -0.65
CA ILE A 266 3.59 -20.05 0.43
C ILE A 266 4.03 -18.59 0.30
N SER A 267 4.34 -18.12 -0.91
CA SER A 267 4.70 -16.72 -1.18
C SER A 267 3.56 -15.77 -0.79
N ASN A 268 2.30 -16.15 -1.08
CA ASN A 268 1.13 -15.38 -0.65
C ASN A 268 0.95 -15.35 0.87
N ILE A 269 1.12 -16.49 1.55
CA ILE A 269 1.03 -16.58 3.01
C ILE A 269 2.12 -15.73 3.67
N LEU A 270 3.38 -15.89 3.24
CA LEU A 270 4.50 -15.09 3.74
C LEU A 270 4.26 -13.59 3.51
N THR A 271 3.75 -13.21 2.34
CA THR A 271 3.41 -11.82 2.04
C THR A 271 2.33 -11.26 2.96
N LYS A 272 1.29 -12.05 3.23
CA LYS A 272 0.22 -11.67 4.16
C LYS A 272 0.76 -11.50 5.59
N ILE A 273 1.70 -12.34 6.02
CA ILE A 273 2.33 -12.26 7.34
C ILE A 273 3.29 -11.05 7.39
N PHE A 274 4.32 -11.02 6.55
CA PHE A 274 5.40 -10.04 6.64
C PHE A 274 4.97 -8.60 6.38
N ASN A 275 3.99 -8.35 5.49
CA ASN A 275 3.52 -6.97 5.23
C ASN A 275 2.74 -6.34 6.40
N ARG A 276 2.41 -7.09 7.47
CA ARG A 276 1.64 -6.54 8.61
C ARG A 276 2.51 -5.80 9.63
N ARG A 277 3.83 -6.05 9.65
CA ARG A 277 4.78 -5.42 10.56
C ARG A 277 5.98 -4.86 9.80
N LEU A 278 6.27 -3.57 9.99
CA LEU A 278 7.31 -2.85 9.26
C LEU A 278 8.72 -3.36 9.58
N ASP A 279 9.00 -3.69 10.83
CA ASP A 279 10.28 -4.27 11.25
C ASP A 279 10.51 -5.66 10.64
N ILE A 280 9.45 -6.47 10.50
CA ILE A 280 9.49 -7.77 9.81
C ILE A 280 9.63 -7.60 8.30
N LEU A 281 8.95 -6.62 7.71
CA LEU A 281 9.06 -6.31 6.29
C LEU A 281 10.48 -5.92 5.91
N GLU A 282 11.14 -5.08 6.71
CA GLU A 282 12.53 -4.68 6.51
C GLU A 282 13.47 -5.89 6.60
N LEU A 283 13.27 -6.74 7.62
CA LEU A 283 14.06 -7.93 7.88
C LEU A 283 14.08 -8.91 6.69
N PHE A 284 12.94 -9.06 6.00
CA PHE A 284 12.79 -9.95 4.85
C PHE A 284 12.79 -9.24 3.50
N TYR A 285 13.14 -7.95 3.43
CA TYR A 285 13.03 -7.14 2.21
C TYR A 285 13.76 -7.76 1.00
N LYS A 286 14.90 -8.43 1.21
CA LYS A 286 15.67 -9.11 0.15
C LYS A 286 14.92 -10.27 -0.51
N ALA A 287 13.97 -10.88 0.19
CA ALA A 287 13.14 -11.97 -0.34
C ALA A 287 11.94 -11.44 -1.15
N LYS A 288 11.71 -10.13 -1.15
CA LYS A 288 10.56 -9.50 -1.79
C LYS A 288 10.86 -9.21 -3.26
N ASP A 289 10.02 -9.73 -4.15
CA ASP A 289 10.10 -9.43 -5.57
C ASP A 289 9.47 -8.06 -5.85
N ASN A 290 10.22 -7.17 -6.49
CA ASN A 290 9.81 -5.79 -6.73
C ASN A 290 8.69 -5.66 -7.77
N LYS A 291 8.46 -6.67 -8.63
CA LYS A 291 7.44 -6.62 -9.69
C LYS A 291 6.08 -7.08 -9.17
N THR A 292 6.07 -8.21 -8.48
CA THR A 292 4.87 -8.85 -7.94
C THR A 292 4.52 -8.35 -6.54
N ASN A 293 5.46 -7.70 -5.85
CA ASN A 293 5.34 -7.27 -4.45
C ASN A 293 5.14 -8.45 -3.48
N LEU A 294 5.44 -9.69 -3.91
CA LEU A 294 5.34 -10.91 -3.13
C LEU A 294 6.70 -11.31 -2.56
N PHE A 295 6.71 -11.84 -1.34
CA PHE A 295 7.88 -12.51 -0.77
C PHE A 295 8.02 -13.90 -1.38
N GLN A 296 9.12 -14.14 -2.08
CA GLN A 296 9.33 -15.33 -2.88
C GLN A 296 9.76 -16.51 -2.00
N ALA A 297 8.93 -17.55 -1.92
CA ALA A 297 9.28 -18.80 -1.24
C ALA A 297 10.59 -19.40 -1.77
N ASN A 298 10.81 -19.28 -3.09
CA ASN A 298 12.03 -19.73 -3.77
C ASN A 298 13.30 -19.06 -3.26
N TYR A 299 13.22 -17.83 -2.73
CA TYR A 299 14.36 -17.19 -2.08
C TYR A 299 14.78 -17.99 -0.84
N PHE A 300 13.83 -18.41 -0.02
CA PHE A 300 14.10 -19.21 1.17
C PHE A 300 14.55 -20.63 0.82
N CYS A 301 13.99 -21.24 -0.23
CA CYS A 301 14.48 -22.53 -0.73
C CYS A 301 15.95 -22.47 -1.18
N LYS A 302 16.36 -21.40 -1.88
CA LYS A 302 17.73 -21.31 -2.39
C LYS A 302 18.76 -21.02 -1.28
N ASN A 303 18.38 -20.23 -0.29
CA ASN A 303 19.33 -19.71 0.71
C ASN A 303 19.25 -20.43 2.06
N PHE A 304 18.11 -21.03 2.41
CA PHE A 304 17.80 -21.53 3.76
C PHE A 304 17.04 -22.86 3.76
N ASN A 305 17.14 -23.68 2.71
CA ASN A 305 16.51 -25.00 2.70
C ASN A 305 17.14 -25.91 3.76
N ASN A 306 16.30 -26.51 4.58
CA ASN A 306 16.66 -27.33 5.74
C ASN A 306 17.55 -26.61 6.77
N ILE A 307 17.42 -25.28 6.89
CA ILE A 307 18.19 -24.44 7.81
C ILE A 307 17.23 -23.53 8.58
N ILE A 308 17.52 -23.31 9.87
CA ILE A 308 16.82 -22.30 10.66
C ILE A 308 17.51 -20.95 10.44
N TRP A 309 16.85 -20.06 9.72
CA TRP A 309 17.21 -18.65 9.66
C TRP A 309 16.82 -17.94 10.97
N LYS A 310 17.66 -17.01 11.42
CA LYS A 310 17.44 -16.20 12.61
C LYS A 310 17.68 -14.72 12.32
N GLY A 311 16.92 -13.85 12.98
CA GLY A 311 17.16 -12.41 12.99
C GLY A 311 16.39 -11.72 14.10
N ASP A 312 16.70 -10.45 14.36
CA ASP A 312 16.08 -9.71 15.46
C ASP A 312 14.95 -8.80 14.95
N SER A 313 13.78 -8.87 15.61
CA SER A 313 12.68 -7.92 15.45
C SER A 313 12.52 -7.08 16.73
N LEU A 314 11.63 -6.08 16.70
CA LEU A 314 11.34 -5.29 17.90
C LEU A 314 10.74 -6.12 19.04
N SER A 315 10.11 -7.27 18.74
CA SER A 315 9.49 -8.13 19.76
C SER A 315 10.37 -9.30 20.22
N GLY A 316 11.51 -9.54 19.56
CA GLY A 316 12.49 -10.56 19.94
C GLY A 316 13.15 -11.28 18.75
N GLU A 317 13.84 -12.39 19.03
CA GLU A 317 14.49 -13.22 18.01
C GLU A 317 13.43 -13.93 17.14
N VAL A 318 13.43 -13.63 15.84
CA VAL A 318 12.66 -14.29 14.80
C VAL A 318 13.38 -15.56 14.37
N LYS A 319 12.62 -16.65 14.23
CA LYS A 319 13.10 -17.92 13.68
C LYS A 319 12.24 -18.34 12.51
N LEU A 320 12.88 -18.73 11.41
CA LEU A 320 12.19 -19.23 10.22
C LEU A 320 12.95 -20.46 9.71
N TYR A 321 12.25 -21.58 9.66
CA TYR A 321 12.74 -22.82 9.07
C TYR A 321 12.01 -23.06 7.75
N THR A 322 12.77 -23.45 6.73
CA THR A 322 12.23 -23.74 5.39
C THR A 322 12.67 -25.13 4.96
N TYR A 323 11.76 -25.89 4.36
CA TYR A 323 12.08 -27.15 3.69
C TYR A 323 11.36 -27.20 2.35
N CYS A 324 12.12 -27.38 1.27
CA CYS A 324 11.60 -27.42 -0.08
C CYS A 324 11.93 -28.77 -0.72
N HIS A 325 10.93 -29.32 -1.40
CA HIS A 325 11.05 -30.59 -2.12
C HIS A 325 10.23 -30.54 -3.40
N SER A 326 10.60 -31.36 -4.37
CA SER A 326 9.82 -31.53 -5.60
C SER A 326 8.45 -32.12 -5.28
N GLN A 327 7.49 -31.90 -6.19
CA GLN A 327 6.16 -32.48 -6.15
C GLN A 327 6.22 -34.02 -6.13
N ASN A 328 5.17 -34.67 -5.65
CA ASN A 328 5.06 -36.13 -5.51
C ASN A 328 6.06 -36.78 -4.52
N VAL A 329 6.90 -36.00 -3.83
CA VAL A 329 7.73 -36.51 -2.73
C VAL A 329 6.90 -36.55 -1.45
N ILE A 330 6.87 -37.71 -0.80
CA ILE A 330 6.18 -37.88 0.48
C ILE A 330 6.88 -37.01 1.54
N PHE A 331 6.15 -36.01 2.02
CA PHE A 331 6.61 -35.12 3.07
C PHE A 331 6.55 -35.82 4.43
N ASN A 332 7.72 -36.10 5.03
CA ASN A 332 7.80 -36.70 6.35
C ASN A 332 7.86 -35.62 7.45
N GLU A 333 6.71 -35.43 8.10
CA GLU A 333 6.51 -34.46 9.18
C GLU A 333 7.20 -34.78 10.52
N THR A 334 7.72 -36.00 10.71
CA THR A 334 8.19 -36.46 12.03
C THR A 334 9.55 -35.89 12.44
N ASN A 335 10.40 -35.56 11.46
CA ASN A 335 11.79 -35.13 11.69
C ASN A 335 12.04 -33.66 11.37
N ILE A 336 10.98 -32.84 11.34
CA ILE A 336 11.05 -31.45 10.90
C ILE A 336 10.85 -30.47 12.05
N VAL A 337 11.49 -29.31 11.97
CA VAL A 337 11.34 -28.24 12.97
C VAL A 337 9.91 -27.72 12.94
N LYS A 338 9.22 -27.82 14.07
CA LYS A 338 7.83 -27.40 14.24
C LYS A 338 7.71 -26.40 15.38
N TYR A 339 7.36 -25.16 15.03
CA TYR A 339 6.81 -24.20 15.98
C TYR A 339 5.29 -24.41 16.06
N VAL A 340 4.80 -24.67 17.27
CA VAL A 340 3.41 -25.05 17.52
C VAL A 340 2.64 -23.81 17.97
N PRO A 341 1.56 -23.41 17.27
CA PRO A 341 0.72 -22.31 17.71
C PRO A 341 -0.16 -22.72 18.91
N PRO A 342 -0.79 -21.76 19.61
CA PRO A 342 -1.84 -22.06 20.59
C PRO A 342 -3.00 -22.85 19.97
N ASN A 343 -3.73 -23.59 20.81
CA ASN A 343 -4.86 -24.45 20.36
C ASN A 343 -6.13 -23.65 20.00
N SER A 344 -6.18 -22.35 20.30
CA SER A 344 -7.31 -21.47 19.99
C SER A 344 -6.84 -20.06 19.67
N SER A 345 -7.66 -19.29 18.96
CA SER A 345 -7.49 -17.84 18.84
C SER A 345 -7.52 -17.16 20.22
N ALA A 346 -6.86 -16.02 20.35
CA ALA A 346 -7.04 -15.15 21.52
C ALA A 346 -8.46 -14.58 21.56
N VAL A 347 -8.91 -14.22 22.76
CA VAL A 347 -10.14 -13.46 22.95
C VAL A 347 -9.83 -12.00 22.65
N PRO A 348 -10.46 -11.38 21.62
CA PRO A 348 -10.20 -9.98 21.30
C PRO A 348 -10.57 -9.05 22.45
N VAL A 349 -9.81 -7.96 22.59
CA VAL A 349 -10.06 -6.95 23.63
C VAL A 349 -10.25 -5.57 23.04
N LEU A 350 -10.96 -4.71 23.78
CA LEU A 350 -11.15 -3.31 23.43
C LEU A 350 -10.14 -2.46 24.20
N CYS A 351 -9.36 -1.68 23.46
CA CYS A 351 -8.36 -0.77 24.01
C CYS A 351 -8.85 0.67 23.84
N TYR A 352 -9.12 1.34 24.96
CA TYR A 352 -9.70 2.68 25.00
C TYR A 352 -8.61 3.74 25.12
N SER A 353 -8.51 4.64 24.14
CA SER A 353 -7.55 5.75 24.17
C SER A 353 -8.24 7.05 24.54
N ASN A 354 -7.96 7.58 25.73
CA ASN A 354 -8.37 8.93 26.12
C ASN A 354 -7.57 10.03 25.38
N TYR A 355 -6.52 9.65 24.65
CA TYR A 355 -5.62 10.57 23.95
C TYR A 355 -5.99 10.80 22.47
N ASP A 356 -6.71 9.86 21.85
CA ASP A 356 -7.07 9.87 20.42
C ASP A 356 -8.58 10.08 20.22
N ASN A 357 -9.16 11.15 20.77
CA ASN A 357 -10.58 11.45 20.65
C ASN A 357 -11.49 10.25 21.03
N GLU A 358 -11.16 9.52 22.09
CA GLU A 358 -11.92 8.36 22.57
C GLU A 358 -12.00 7.20 21.56
N LYS A 359 -11.01 7.09 20.66
CA LYS A 359 -10.96 5.98 19.72
C LYS A 359 -10.80 4.65 20.44
N ILE A 360 -11.64 3.69 20.05
CA ILE A 360 -11.62 2.32 20.54
C ILE A 360 -10.91 1.45 19.50
N TYR A 361 -9.86 0.75 19.94
CA TYR A 361 -9.14 -0.22 19.12
C TYR A 361 -9.61 -1.63 19.49
N ASN A 362 -9.94 -2.44 18.49
CA ASN A 362 -10.26 -3.86 18.70
C ASN A 362 -9.01 -4.70 18.37
N CYS A 363 -8.37 -5.23 19.42
CA CYS A 363 -7.11 -5.94 19.31
C CYS A 363 -7.34 -7.43 19.40
N SER A 364 -7.18 -8.12 18.27
CA SER A 364 -7.39 -9.57 18.19
C SER A 364 -6.32 -10.35 18.93
N GLU A 365 -5.14 -9.77 19.18
CA GLU A 365 -4.07 -10.35 19.98
C GLU A 365 -4.47 -10.59 21.45
N GLY A 366 -5.56 -9.96 21.90
CA GLY A 366 -6.14 -10.17 23.22
C GLY A 366 -5.53 -9.33 24.34
N TYR A 367 -4.76 -8.30 24.00
CA TYR A 367 -4.24 -7.34 24.96
C TYR A 367 -3.92 -5.98 24.30
N CYS A 368 -3.70 -4.96 25.13
CA CYS A 368 -3.45 -3.58 24.73
C CYS A 368 -1.99 -3.20 24.96
N SER A 369 -1.51 -2.20 24.22
CA SER A 369 -0.20 -1.58 24.42
C SER A 369 -0.35 -0.08 24.72
N MET A 370 0.35 0.40 25.74
CA MET A 370 0.43 1.81 26.10
C MET A 370 1.87 2.28 26.07
N PHE A 371 2.19 3.21 25.19
CA PHE A 371 3.51 3.78 25.03
C PHE A 371 3.50 5.28 25.27
N GLN A 372 4.50 5.76 25.99
CA GLN A 372 4.78 7.18 26.13
C GLN A 372 6.26 7.43 25.88
N ILE A 373 6.56 8.54 25.24
CA ILE A 373 7.92 9.02 25.08
C ILE A 373 7.95 10.53 25.23
N SER A 374 9.02 11.02 25.82
CA SER A 374 9.31 12.43 25.84
C SER A 374 10.80 12.69 25.75
N TYR A 375 11.20 13.70 25.00
CA TYR A 375 12.60 14.01 24.78
C TYR A 375 12.77 15.49 24.45
N ILE A 376 13.94 16.04 24.73
CA ILE A 376 14.31 17.38 24.30
C ILE A 376 14.72 17.33 22.83
N THR A 377 14.21 18.25 22.02
CA THR A 377 14.60 18.37 20.61
C THR A 377 15.84 19.24 20.44
N ASP A 378 16.70 18.87 19.50
CA ASP A 378 17.81 19.69 19.01
C ASP A 378 17.43 20.19 17.59
N PRO A 379 17.46 21.51 17.29
CA PRO A 379 17.96 22.65 18.08
C PRO A 379 16.90 23.40 18.91
N GLY A 380 15.71 22.83 19.07
CA GLY A 380 14.56 23.53 19.63
C GLY A 380 14.57 23.72 21.16
N GLU A 381 15.37 22.95 21.91
CA GLU A 381 15.40 22.89 23.39
C GLU A 381 14.02 22.70 24.05
N TYR A 382 12.98 22.33 23.29
CA TYR A 382 11.64 22.07 23.83
C TYR A 382 11.40 20.57 23.99
N GLN A 383 10.63 20.24 25.01
CA GLN A 383 10.21 18.88 25.33
C GLN A 383 9.09 18.45 24.39
N GLN A 384 9.37 17.48 23.51
CA GLN A 384 8.33 16.76 22.81
C GLN A 384 7.74 15.68 23.71
N LYS A 385 6.44 15.44 23.58
CA LYS A 385 5.69 14.41 24.31
C LYS A 385 4.81 13.66 23.34
N ILE A 386 4.87 12.34 23.36
CA ILE A 386 4.00 11.46 22.59
C ILE A 386 3.44 10.42 23.55
N SER A 387 2.15 10.16 23.45
CA SER A 387 1.42 9.17 24.24
C SER A 387 0.48 8.43 23.29
N LYS A 388 0.53 7.10 23.29
CA LYS A 388 -0.23 6.27 22.34
C LYS A 388 -0.69 4.98 22.98
N LEU A 389 -1.99 4.74 22.92
CA LEU A 389 -2.62 3.49 23.34
C LEU A 389 -3.22 2.80 22.10
N THR A 390 -2.74 1.60 21.78
CA THR A 390 -3.17 0.86 20.58
C THR A 390 -2.94 -0.66 20.72
N CYS A 391 -3.24 -1.43 19.68
CA CYS A 391 -2.88 -2.84 19.58
C CYS A 391 -1.36 -3.03 19.47
N PRO A 392 -0.81 -4.12 20.02
CA PRO A 392 0.62 -4.37 20.06
C PRO A 392 1.31 -4.28 18.70
N PHE A 393 0.71 -4.85 17.64
CA PHE A 393 1.31 -4.77 16.30
C PHE A 393 1.43 -3.34 15.75
N GLU A 394 0.44 -2.49 16.03
CA GLU A 394 0.50 -1.07 15.65
C GLU A 394 1.54 -0.32 16.45
N MET A 395 1.80 -0.74 17.69
CA MET A 395 2.88 -0.19 18.50
C MET A 395 4.25 -0.51 17.91
N TYR A 396 4.51 -1.76 17.49
CA TYR A 396 5.78 -2.08 16.82
C TYR A 396 5.97 -1.30 15.53
N ASN A 397 4.91 -1.12 14.72
CA ASN A 397 4.97 -0.28 13.52
C ASN A 397 5.28 1.18 13.87
N PHE A 398 4.62 1.71 14.90
CA PHE A 398 4.89 3.06 15.38
C PHE A 398 6.33 3.25 15.86
N LEU A 399 6.87 2.30 16.64
CA LEU A 399 8.27 2.33 17.09
C LEU A 399 9.24 2.26 15.91
N LYS A 400 8.92 1.45 14.88
CA LYS A 400 9.74 1.36 13.67
C LYS A 400 9.72 2.67 12.89
N ASP A 401 8.55 3.27 12.66
CA ASP A 401 8.42 4.58 12.01
C ASP A 401 9.17 5.66 12.80
N LEU A 402 9.01 5.69 14.12
CA LEU A 402 9.69 6.63 15.00
C LEU A 402 11.22 6.41 15.00
N SER A 403 11.69 5.18 14.77
CA SER A 403 13.13 4.89 14.66
C SER A 403 13.76 5.50 13.41
N ASP A 404 12.96 5.75 12.37
CA ASP A 404 13.41 6.36 11.13
C ASP A 404 13.40 7.91 11.20
N ASP A 405 12.88 8.50 12.29
CA ASP A 405 12.91 9.96 12.51
C ASP A 405 14.33 10.46 12.80
N ASN A 406 14.88 11.29 11.91
CA ASN A 406 16.22 11.85 12.03
C ASN A 406 16.40 12.80 13.22
N LEU A 407 15.32 13.33 13.79
CA LEU A 407 15.36 14.23 14.94
C LEU A 407 15.50 13.47 16.27
N LEU A 408 15.23 12.16 16.28
CA LEU A 408 15.31 11.36 17.49
C LEU A 408 16.75 10.89 17.76
N TYR A 409 17.20 11.01 19.02
CA TYR A 409 18.54 10.56 19.41
C TYR A 409 18.75 9.06 19.17
N SER A 410 19.91 8.71 18.61
CA SER A 410 20.28 7.32 18.31
C SER A 410 20.27 6.42 19.54
N THR A 411 20.59 6.95 20.73
CA THR A 411 20.52 6.23 22.01
C THR A 411 19.09 5.82 22.34
N ILE A 412 18.10 6.66 22.05
CA ILE A 412 16.68 6.34 22.24
C ILE A 412 16.27 5.25 21.26
N LYS A 413 16.64 5.38 19.98
CA LYS A 413 16.35 4.38 18.94
C LYS A 413 16.85 2.99 19.32
N LYS A 414 18.06 2.89 19.88
CA LYS A 414 18.64 1.62 20.35
C LYS A 414 17.81 0.94 21.45
N ASN A 415 17.08 1.72 22.26
CA ASN A 415 16.24 1.17 23.31
C ASN A 415 14.90 0.62 22.81
N PHE A 416 14.50 0.88 21.56
CA PHE A 416 13.21 0.42 21.03
C PHE A 416 13.09 -1.10 20.98
N TYR A 417 14.19 -1.83 20.74
CA TYR A 417 14.22 -3.30 20.85
C TYR A 417 13.92 -3.77 22.27
N ASN A 418 14.46 -3.09 23.29
CA ASN A 418 14.17 -3.43 24.69
C ASN A 418 12.71 -3.14 25.02
N ILE A 419 12.22 -1.97 24.62
CA ILE A 419 10.82 -1.55 24.81
C ILE A 419 9.86 -2.58 24.20
N GLY A 420 10.10 -2.99 22.95
CA GLY A 420 9.27 -3.99 22.29
C GLY A 420 9.34 -5.36 22.95
N LYS A 421 10.51 -5.78 23.45
CA LYS A 421 10.66 -7.03 24.21
C LYS A 421 9.88 -7.03 25.53
N TYR A 422 9.84 -5.92 26.27
CA TYR A 422 9.00 -5.83 27.48
C TYR A 422 7.50 -5.89 27.13
N CYS A 423 7.09 -5.30 26.01
CA CYS A 423 5.71 -5.43 25.56
C CYS A 423 5.35 -6.88 25.20
N SER A 424 6.23 -7.60 24.48
CA SER A 424 5.98 -8.99 24.08
C SER A 424 5.87 -9.95 25.28
N SER A 425 6.48 -9.60 26.42
CA SER A 425 6.32 -10.32 27.68
C SER A 425 5.14 -9.83 28.53
N MET A 426 4.27 -8.94 28.01
CA MET A 426 3.17 -8.29 28.73
C MET A 426 3.63 -7.62 30.04
N ASP A 427 4.82 -7.03 30.02
CA ASP A 427 5.42 -6.36 31.16
C ASP A 427 5.37 -4.83 31.00
N GLN A 428 5.84 -4.11 32.02
CA GLN A 428 6.00 -2.67 32.02
C GLN A 428 7.49 -2.29 32.09
N PHE A 429 7.86 -1.23 31.39
CA PHE A 429 9.21 -0.70 31.43
C PHE A 429 9.19 0.82 31.32
N SER A 430 9.98 1.48 32.17
CA SER A 430 10.13 2.93 32.17
C SER A 430 11.59 3.30 32.35
N MET A 431 11.99 4.41 31.72
CA MET A 431 13.32 4.97 31.87
C MET A 431 13.24 6.49 31.82
N LEU A 432 13.97 7.16 32.71
CA LEU A 432 14.19 8.60 32.70
C LEU A 432 15.69 8.86 32.69
N VAL A 433 16.14 9.64 31.71
CA VAL A 433 17.53 10.10 31.58
C VAL A 433 17.52 11.62 31.54
N ILE A 434 18.28 12.25 32.43
CA ILE A 434 18.44 13.70 32.50
C ILE A 434 19.92 14.01 32.28
N ASN A 435 20.26 14.51 31.10
CA ASN A 435 21.63 14.84 30.72
C ASN A 435 21.67 16.03 29.74
N GLY A 436 21.25 17.21 30.21
CA GLY A 436 21.23 18.43 29.40
C GLY A 436 20.39 18.27 28.14
N THR A 437 21.03 18.38 26.97
CA THR A 437 20.38 18.23 25.66
C THR A 437 19.95 16.79 25.36
N LEU A 438 20.55 15.77 25.99
CA LEU A 438 20.22 14.35 25.77
C LEU A 438 19.26 13.78 26.82
N SER A 439 18.31 14.60 27.28
CA SER A 439 17.34 14.20 28.29
C SER A 439 16.09 13.60 27.66
N TYR A 440 15.67 12.41 28.13
CA TYR A 440 14.51 11.70 27.61
C TYR A 440 13.84 10.80 28.67
N TYR A 441 12.57 10.53 28.44
CA TYR A 441 11.73 9.60 29.18
C TYR A 441 11.04 8.68 28.19
N TYR A 442 10.88 7.41 28.54
CA TYR A 442 9.87 6.58 27.89
C TYR A 442 9.24 5.64 28.89
N TYR A 443 8.05 5.18 28.54
CA TYR A 443 7.27 4.21 29.28
C TYR A 443 6.53 3.31 28.29
N ILE A 444 6.52 2.01 28.55
CA ILE A 444 5.73 1.02 27.83
C ILE A 444 5.05 0.12 28.85
N LYS A 445 3.80 -0.23 28.58
CA LYS A 445 3.13 -1.32 29.28
C LYS A 445 2.19 -2.03 28.34
N CYS A 446 2.25 -3.35 28.34
CA CYS A 446 1.34 -4.19 27.59
C CYS A 446 0.51 -5.01 28.56
N PHE A 447 -0.81 -4.95 28.45
CA PHE A 447 -1.72 -5.45 29.47
C PHE A 447 -3.03 -5.96 28.86
N ASN A 448 -3.60 -7.00 29.47
CA ASN A 448 -4.93 -7.48 29.11
C ASN A 448 -6.00 -6.73 29.93
N PRO A 449 -6.85 -5.91 29.29
CA PRO A 449 -7.87 -5.12 30.00
C PRO A 449 -8.98 -5.99 30.62
N LEU A 450 -9.14 -7.25 30.21
CA LEU A 450 -10.11 -8.18 30.82
C LEU A 450 -9.63 -8.71 32.19
N ILE A 451 -8.34 -8.60 32.48
CA ILE A 451 -7.72 -9.06 33.74
C ILE A 451 -7.45 -7.88 34.67
N TYR A 452 -7.01 -6.76 34.10
CA TYR A 452 -6.65 -5.56 34.85
C TYR A 452 -7.69 -4.46 34.59
N ASP A 453 -8.69 -4.37 35.46
CA ASP A 453 -9.64 -3.26 35.43
C ASP A 453 -8.93 -1.94 35.76
N ASN A 454 -9.19 -0.91 34.94
CA ASN A 454 -8.76 0.48 35.16
C ASN A 454 -7.24 0.69 35.24
N TYR A 455 -6.55 0.40 34.14
CA TYR A 455 -5.16 0.85 34.00
C TYR A 455 -5.06 2.39 34.02
N ILE A 456 -4.33 2.91 35.02
CA ILE A 456 -3.99 4.33 35.13
C ILE A 456 -2.68 4.59 34.41
N THR A 457 -2.72 5.49 33.44
CA THR A 457 -1.51 5.90 32.71
C THR A 457 -0.70 6.86 33.57
N PRO A 458 0.63 6.65 33.72
CA PRO A 458 1.48 7.60 34.43
C PRO A 458 1.56 8.93 33.68
N GLU A 459 1.76 10.02 34.43
CA GLU A 459 2.02 11.32 33.85
C GLU A 459 3.44 11.38 33.24
N ILE A 460 3.57 11.99 32.06
CA ILE A 460 4.87 12.19 31.43
C ILE A 460 5.63 13.26 32.24
N PRO A 461 6.79 12.93 32.85
CA PRO A 461 7.54 13.86 33.69
C PRO A 461 8.01 15.08 32.90
N ILE A 462 8.16 16.21 33.57
CA ILE A 462 8.79 17.41 32.98
C ILE A 462 10.30 17.18 32.96
N ILE A 463 10.88 17.19 31.77
CA ILE A 463 12.31 16.99 31.56
C ILE A 463 12.93 18.38 31.41
N ASN A 464 13.15 19.10 32.50
CA ASN A 464 13.76 20.43 32.42
C ASN A 464 15.26 20.28 32.13
N ALA A 465 15.70 20.76 30.96
CA ALA A 465 17.08 21.17 30.76
C ALA A 465 17.31 22.45 31.58
N SER A 466 17.31 22.35 32.91
CA SER A 466 17.84 23.43 33.73
C SER A 466 19.26 23.64 33.25
N LYS A 467 19.52 24.78 32.59
CA LYS A 467 20.86 25.25 32.28
C LYS A 467 21.65 25.13 33.57
N ILE A 468 22.49 24.10 33.67
CA ILE A 468 23.58 24.11 34.63
C ILE A 468 24.38 25.32 34.20
N ASN A 469 24.20 26.42 34.94
CA ASN A 469 25.00 27.62 34.80
C ASN A 469 26.46 27.21 35.06
N SER A 470 27.15 26.75 34.02
CA SER A 470 28.61 26.74 33.99
C SER A 470 29.05 28.19 33.82
N ILE A 471 28.97 28.92 34.93
CA ILE A 471 29.90 29.99 35.22
C ILE A 471 31.27 29.32 35.22
N ASN A 472 32.02 29.49 34.12
CA ASN A 472 33.39 30.02 34.18
C ASN A 472 34.07 30.03 32.81
N HIS A 473 34.55 31.23 32.48
CA HIS A 473 35.82 31.51 31.83
C HIS A 473 36.23 30.69 30.60
N CYS A 474 36.24 31.36 29.45
CA CYS A 474 37.50 31.64 28.75
C CYS A 474 37.35 32.84 27.81
N LYS A 475 37.85 33.99 28.28
CA LYS A 475 38.45 35.02 27.41
C LYS A 475 39.67 34.38 26.76
N GLY A 476 39.73 34.40 25.43
CA GLY A 476 40.90 33.98 24.66
C GLY A 476 40.79 34.47 23.23
N ASN A 477 41.22 35.70 22.98
CA ASN A 477 41.56 36.17 21.65
C ASN A 477 42.80 35.41 21.15
N THR A 478 42.74 34.77 19.98
CA THR A 478 43.88 34.70 19.06
C THR A 478 43.45 34.40 17.61
N LYS A 479 43.94 35.29 16.75
CA LYS A 479 44.18 35.27 15.30
C LYS A 479 44.20 33.92 14.55
N ILE A 480 43.65 34.00 13.34
CA ILE A 480 44.16 33.54 12.02
C ILE A 480 44.64 32.09 11.92
N ALA A 481 43.94 31.31 11.11
CA ALA A 481 44.58 30.41 10.13
C ALA A 481 43.65 30.23 8.91
N ASN A 482 44.02 30.88 7.80
CA ASN A 482 43.72 30.37 6.47
C ASN A 482 44.40 29.01 6.35
N ASN A 483 43.66 27.98 5.93
CA ASN A 483 44.25 26.91 5.15
C ASN A 483 43.21 26.26 4.24
N ASN A 484 43.52 26.36 2.94
CA ASN A 484 43.01 25.49 1.89
C ASN A 484 43.25 24.03 2.26
N THR A 485 42.24 23.19 2.08
CA THR A 485 42.45 21.76 1.86
C THR A 485 41.68 21.33 0.63
N ASN A 486 42.47 21.08 -0.42
CA ASN A 486 42.11 20.33 -1.62
C ASN A 486 41.30 19.07 -1.24
N GLN A 487 40.07 19.00 -1.71
CA GLN A 487 39.34 17.75 -1.73
C GLN A 487 39.91 16.86 -2.84
N ASN A 488 40.49 15.76 -2.39
CA ASN A 488 41.12 14.71 -3.16
C ASN A 488 40.06 13.95 -4.01
N PRO A 489 40.19 13.85 -5.34
CA PRO A 489 39.20 13.17 -6.21
C PRO A 489 39.22 11.63 -6.08
N LEU A 490 40.00 11.06 -5.16
CA LEU A 490 40.12 9.61 -4.97
C LEU A 490 38.86 8.95 -4.40
N LEU A 491 37.98 9.69 -3.70
CA LEU A 491 36.79 9.12 -3.05
C LEU A 491 35.65 8.81 -4.05
N LEU A 492 35.61 9.52 -5.19
CA LEU A 492 34.62 9.27 -6.24
C LEU A 492 34.97 8.05 -7.10
N TYR A 493 36.25 7.68 -7.19
CA TYR A 493 36.71 6.52 -7.97
C TYR A 493 36.36 5.18 -7.30
N ILE A 494 36.31 5.15 -5.96
CA ILE A 494 36.00 3.91 -5.20
C ILE A 494 34.50 3.58 -5.25
N ILE A 495 33.62 4.60 -5.32
CA ILE A 495 32.18 4.39 -5.52
C ILE A 495 31.89 3.88 -6.94
N PHE A 496 32.63 4.36 -7.94
CA PHE A 496 32.48 3.94 -9.34
C PHE A 496 32.86 2.47 -9.57
N LEU A 497 33.93 1.98 -8.94
CA LEU A 497 34.38 0.58 -9.08
C LEU A 497 33.45 -0.43 -8.38
N LYS A 498 32.78 -0.02 -7.29
CA LYS A 498 31.81 -0.89 -6.60
C LYS A 498 30.54 -1.10 -7.44
N ILE A 499 30.06 -0.03 -8.09
CA ILE A 499 28.92 -0.11 -9.02
C ILE A 499 29.28 -0.91 -10.29
N LEU A 500 30.52 -0.80 -10.80
CA LEU A 500 30.97 -1.57 -11.97
C LEU A 500 31.06 -3.07 -11.66
N LYS A 501 31.49 -3.45 -10.45
CA LYS A 501 31.56 -4.85 -10.02
C LYS A 501 30.16 -5.45 -9.89
N ASP A 502 29.22 -4.75 -9.26
CA ASP A 502 27.84 -5.22 -9.07
C ASP A 502 27.04 -5.32 -10.39
N TYR A 503 27.45 -4.58 -11.43
CA TYR A 503 26.87 -4.64 -12.77
C TYR A 503 27.46 -5.75 -13.66
N ILE A 504 28.66 -6.26 -13.37
CA ILE A 504 29.26 -7.36 -14.13
C ILE A 504 28.83 -8.73 -13.57
N THR A 505 28.40 -8.79 -12.31
CA THR A 505 27.96 -10.04 -11.64
C THR A 505 26.45 -10.28 -11.62
N ASN A 506 25.62 -9.38 -12.16
CA ASN A 506 24.19 -9.58 -12.39
C ASN A 506 23.89 -9.45 -13.89
#